data_AF-A0A966X8X8-F1
#
_entry.id   AF-A0A966X8X8-F1
#
_cell.length_a   1.000
_cell.length_b   1.000
_cell.length_c   1.000
_cell.angle_alpha   90.00
_cell.angle_beta   90.00
_cell.angle_gamma   90.00
#
_symmetry.space_group_name_H-M   'P 1'
#
loop_
_entity.id
_entity.type
_entity.pdbx_description
1 polymer ?
#
loop_
_entity_poly.entity_id
_entity_poly.type
_entity_poly.pdbx_seq_one_letter_code
_entity_poly.pdbx_strand_id
1 'polypeptide(L)'
;MAANTSPRPPTYWFVNAWLGSQDFSEEFINGGFWENRLSENRSAYSAMVQEMAPGDQIALKIGGQRPAFVGAVVRHSWFQTIAIAATGTVIANVGDGIRANVEWTREPEPRVWSFYTNFRLIWKVVPSVSSDPDFQSALVAFAFNHEPQRVYSWLALRDLWRNRAQNREQSGSLRADVDFTQFVWAWFFEDASFKLREFVDPTIRNQSLSAFEGLLGRVTDYDPFTVMASWNRQSFDVDMRRDRAMRVKDALKLRTPLPEHFAGVATVDGNSRFCTVSPNPDAVEVEVLWRVFDAAFEYLFRLHGPDPRQEFIEAYDRAVALPGVGWNLTTGLSWATPWEFPPLDRETRALIAERYPDLLPLGVDGPVLDGAGYVRLVETLHPRDFTPQTVLVSFPALVAEAHKEMVVST
;
A
#
# COMPACT_ATOMS: atom_id res chain seq x y z
N MET A 1 -49.68 4.34 3.20
CA MET A 1 -48.53 3.56 2.70
C MET A 1 -47.40 4.54 2.46
N ALA A 2 -46.44 4.65 3.38
CA ALA A 2 -45.24 5.43 3.16
C ALA A 2 -44.30 4.59 2.28
N ALA A 3 -43.94 5.11 1.11
CA ALA A 3 -43.01 4.44 0.22
C ALA A 3 -41.66 4.32 0.95
N ASN A 4 -41.24 3.08 1.19
CA ASN A 4 -39.94 2.75 1.73
C ASN A 4 -38.90 2.97 0.62
N THR A 5 -38.49 4.23 0.39
CA THR A 5 -37.41 4.55 -0.53
C THR A 5 -36.10 4.25 0.18
N SER A 6 -35.58 3.04 0.01
CA SER A 6 -34.19 2.75 0.34
C SER A 6 -33.30 3.80 -0.33
N PRO A 7 -32.36 4.45 0.40
CA PRO A 7 -31.51 5.46 -0.20
C PRO A 7 -30.69 4.83 -1.33
N ARG A 8 -30.70 5.48 -2.50
CA ARG A 8 -29.86 5.08 -3.63
C ARG A 8 -28.41 5.03 -3.16
N PRO A 9 -27.64 3.97 -3.48
CA PRO A 9 -26.23 3.92 -3.12
C PRO A 9 -25.50 5.13 -3.73
N PRO A 10 -24.55 5.75 -2.99
CA PRO A 10 -23.87 6.95 -3.43
C PRO A 10 -23.18 6.69 -4.77
N THR A 11 -23.45 7.56 -5.76
CA THR A 11 -22.76 7.52 -7.05
C THR A 11 -21.58 8.47 -7.00
N TYR A 12 -20.43 8.01 -7.51
CA TYR A 12 -19.20 8.80 -7.51
C TYR A 12 -18.85 9.24 -8.93
N TRP A 13 -18.65 10.53 -9.11
CA TRP A 13 -18.34 11.15 -10.39
C TRP A 13 -16.95 11.76 -10.36
N PHE A 14 -16.15 11.50 -11.39
CA PHE A 14 -14.83 12.10 -11.57
C PHE A 14 -14.82 12.92 -12.85
N VAL A 15 -14.65 14.23 -12.73
CA VAL A 15 -14.83 15.18 -13.82
C VAL A 15 -13.57 15.99 -14.07
N ASN A 16 -13.21 16.24 -15.34
CA ASN A 16 -12.02 17.04 -15.64
C ASN A 16 -12.23 18.52 -15.32
N ALA A 17 -11.18 19.18 -14.84
CA ALA A 17 -11.09 20.65 -14.85
C ALA A 17 -10.69 21.19 -16.23
N TRP A 18 -9.91 20.42 -16.99
CA TRP A 18 -9.44 20.80 -18.32
C TRP A 18 -10.45 20.40 -19.38
N LEU A 19 -10.92 21.38 -20.15
CA LEU A 19 -11.79 21.19 -21.31
C LEU A 19 -11.06 21.68 -22.56
N GLY A 20 -10.69 20.75 -23.44
CA GLY A 20 -9.77 21.04 -24.54
C GLY A 20 -8.41 21.45 -23.99
N SER A 21 -7.97 22.68 -24.29
CA SER A 21 -6.68 23.23 -23.85
C SER A 21 -6.78 24.22 -22.69
N GLN A 22 -7.97 24.42 -22.11
CA GLN A 22 -8.21 25.43 -21.09
C GLN A 22 -8.57 24.78 -19.74
N ASP A 23 -7.97 25.30 -18.67
CA ASP A 23 -8.26 24.94 -17.29
C ASP A 23 -9.42 25.80 -16.75
N PHE A 24 -10.46 25.15 -16.24
CA PHE A 24 -11.64 25.77 -15.64
C PHE A 24 -11.77 25.46 -14.14
N SER A 25 -10.74 24.92 -13.49
CA SER A 25 -10.76 24.53 -12.07
C SER A 25 -11.24 25.66 -11.15
N GLU A 26 -10.63 26.84 -11.26
CA GLU A 26 -11.01 28.00 -10.44
C GLU A 26 -12.44 28.45 -10.67
N GLU A 27 -12.91 28.44 -11.92
CA GLU A 27 -14.27 28.83 -12.26
C GLU A 27 -15.29 27.86 -11.65
N PHE A 28 -15.03 26.55 -11.77
CA PHE A 28 -15.90 25.51 -11.25
C PHE A 28 -15.96 25.53 -9.72
N ILE A 29 -14.79 25.61 -9.06
CA ILE A 29 -14.71 25.61 -7.59
C ILE A 29 -15.37 26.86 -7.02
N ASN A 30 -15.00 28.05 -7.48
CA ASN A 30 -15.50 29.31 -6.92
C ASN A 30 -16.94 29.61 -7.35
N GLY A 31 -17.35 29.12 -8.52
CA GLY A 31 -18.71 29.25 -9.03
C GLY A 31 -19.72 28.28 -8.43
N GLY A 32 -19.26 27.22 -7.75
CA GLY A 32 -20.15 26.21 -7.16
C GLY A 32 -20.86 25.33 -8.19
N PHE A 33 -20.18 25.02 -9.30
CA PHE A 33 -20.74 24.17 -10.35
C PHE A 33 -19.66 23.37 -11.09
N TRP A 34 -20.09 22.38 -11.87
CA TRP A 34 -19.30 21.79 -12.94
C TRP A 34 -20.09 21.85 -14.25
N GLU A 35 -19.41 22.07 -15.37
CA GLU A 35 -20.05 22.24 -16.67
C GLU A 35 -19.35 21.45 -17.77
N ASN A 36 -20.12 20.70 -18.55
CA ASN A 36 -19.67 20.09 -19.79
C ASN A 36 -19.71 21.13 -20.93
N ARG A 37 -18.54 21.66 -21.32
CA ARG A 37 -18.42 22.68 -22.39
C ARG A 37 -17.98 22.13 -23.74
N LEU A 38 -17.99 20.81 -23.96
CA LEU A 38 -17.66 20.27 -25.29
C LEU A 38 -18.79 20.59 -26.27
N SER A 39 -18.46 21.30 -27.35
CA SER A 39 -19.38 21.96 -28.29
C SER A 39 -20.23 21.03 -29.19
N GLU A 40 -20.26 19.72 -28.92
CA GLU A 40 -21.10 18.78 -29.65
C GLU A 40 -22.29 18.33 -28.79
N ASN A 41 -23.43 18.91 -29.15
CA ASN A 41 -24.69 18.97 -28.42
C ASN A 41 -25.52 17.67 -28.46
N ARG A 42 -24.88 16.51 -28.20
CA ARG A 42 -25.50 15.21 -27.78
C ARG A 42 -24.45 14.09 -27.66
N SER A 43 -23.42 14.27 -26.84
CA SER A 43 -22.47 13.19 -26.51
C SER A 43 -22.99 12.36 -25.32
N ALA A 44 -22.43 11.16 -25.13
CA ALA A 44 -22.71 10.32 -23.95
C ALA A 44 -22.48 11.07 -22.62
N TYR A 45 -21.67 12.12 -22.61
CA TYR A 45 -21.43 12.94 -21.42
C TYR A 45 -22.65 13.76 -21.00
N SER A 46 -23.48 14.25 -21.91
CA SER A 46 -24.69 14.98 -21.52
C SER A 46 -25.70 14.09 -20.82
N ALA A 47 -25.84 12.83 -21.27
CA ALA A 47 -26.64 11.83 -20.55
C ALA A 47 -26.06 11.54 -19.15
N MET A 48 -24.73 11.43 -19.03
CA MET A 48 -24.07 11.27 -17.73
C MET A 48 -24.29 12.49 -16.80
N VAL A 49 -24.31 13.72 -17.32
CA VAL A 49 -24.68 14.89 -16.53
C VAL A 49 -26.12 14.80 -16.07
N GLN A 50 -27.06 14.40 -16.93
CA GLN A 50 -28.47 14.21 -16.56
C GLN A 50 -28.66 13.14 -15.47
N GLU A 51 -27.77 12.15 -15.40
CA GLU A 51 -27.79 11.12 -14.37
C GLU A 51 -27.31 11.59 -12.98
N MET A 52 -26.59 12.72 -12.90
CA MET A 52 -26.10 13.25 -11.62
C MET A 52 -27.30 13.71 -10.78
N ALA A 53 -27.40 13.20 -9.56
CA ALA A 53 -28.48 13.52 -8.65
C ALA A 53 -27.98 14.30 -7.41
N PRO A 54 -28.82 15.14 -6.78
CA PRO A 54 -28.50 15.72 -5.49
C PRO A 54 -28.08 14.64 -4.47
N GLY A 55 -26.96 14.86 -3.78
CA GLY A 55 -26.34 13.91 -2.86
C GLY A 55 -25.24 13.04 -3.47
N ASP A 56 -25.12 12.99 -4.81
CA ASP A 56 -23.99 12.30 -5.45
C ASP A 56 -22.66 12.99 -5.09
N GLN A 57 -21.60 12.18 -4.98
CA GLN A 57 -20.26 12.65 -4.71
C GLN A 57 -19.52 12.91 -6.02
N ILE A 58 -18.81 14.04 -6.11
CA ILE A 58 -18.09 14.45 -7.32
C ILE A 58 -16.68 14.93 -7.00
N ALA A 59 -15.70 14.49 -7.79
CA ALA A 59 -14.30 14.87 -7.66
C ALA A 59 -13.80 15.54 -8.94
N LEU A 60 -13.18 16.70 -8.78
CA LEU A 60 -12.55 17.45 -9.85
C LEU A 60 -11.11 16.94 -10.05
N LYS A 61 -10.85 16.35 -11.21
CA LYS A 61 -9.54 15.80 -11.58
C LYS A 61 -8.77 16.70 -12.54
N ILE A 62 -7.47 16.77 -12.32
CA ILE A 62 -6.46 17.42 -13.17
C ILE A 62 -5.40 16.40 -13.58
N GLY A 63 -4.51 16.78 -14.51
CA GLY A 63 -3.31 15.99 -14.80
C GLY A 63 -2.43 15.90 -13.55
N GLY A 64 -2.08 14.70 -13.13
CA GLY A 64 -1.18 14.50 -12.00
C GLY A 64 0.27 14.69 -12.42
N GLN A 65 1.08 15.30 -11.54
CA GLN A 65 2.53 15.15 -11.63
C GLN A 65 2.88 13.68 -11.39
N ARG A 66 3.91 13.18 -12.06
CA ARG A 66 4.35 11.80 -11.90
C ARG A 66 5.02 11.68 -10.51
N PRO A 67 4.47 10.90 -9.56
CA PRO A 67 5.11 10.76 -8.25
C PRO A 67 6.51 10.17 -8.37
N ALA A 68 7.43 10.55 -7.48
CA ALA A 68 8.82 10.11 -7.50
C ALA A 68 8.96 8.57 -7.55
N PHE A 69 8.10 7.84 -6.80
CA PHE A 69 8.11 6.37 -6.78
C PHE A 69 7.84 5.75 -8.17
N VAL A 70 7.11 6.43 -9.06
CA VAL A 70 6.77 5.87 -10.38
C VAL A 70 8.02 5.67 -11.23
N GLY A 71 9.04 6.51 -11.07
CA GLY A 71 10.33 6.33 -11.74
C GLY A 71 11.09 5.08 -11.26
N ALA A 72 10.96 4.74 -9.98
CA ALA A 72 11.60 3.58 -9.37
C ALA A 72 10.89 2.26 -9.72
N VAL A 73 9.56 2.28 -9.89
CA VAL A 73 8.77 1.05 -10.03
C VAL A 73 8.15 0.83 -11.42
N VAL A 74 8.11 1.86 -12.29
CA VAL A 74 7.48 1.76 -13.61
C VAL A 74 8.43 2.20 -14.71
N ARG A 75 9.09 1.20 -15.35
CA ARG A 75 10.07 1.38 -16.44
C ARG A 75 9.49 1.93 -17.75
N HIS A 76 8.17 2.07 -17.88
CA HIS A 76 7.52 2.51 -19.12
C HIS A 76 6.96 3.93 -19.02
N SER A 77 7.17 4.71 -20.08
CA SER A 77 6.82 6.13 -20.23
C SER A 77 5.32 6.44 -20.31
N TRP A 78 4.46 5.43 -20.45
CA TRP A 78 3.01 5.60 -20.63
C TRP A 78 2.21 5.68 -19.32
N PHE A 79 2.88 5.68 -18.16
CA PHE A 79 2.18 5.70 -16.87
C PHE A 79 1.63 7.11 -16.58
N GLN A 80 0.33 7.28 -16.76
CA GLN A 80 -0.38 8.54 -16.55
C GLN A 80 -1.06 8.59 -15.19
N THR A 81 -0.93 9.71 -14.49
CA THR A 81 -1.55 9.97 -13.18
C THR A 81 -2.63 11.04 -13.30
N ILE A 82 -3.63 10.97 -12.42
CA ILE A 82 -4.60 12.05 -12.20
C ILE A 82 -4.31 12.66 -10.84
N ALA A 83 -4.68 13.92 -10.60
CA ALA A 83 -4.74 14.46 -9.25
C ALA A 83 -6.14 14.97 -8.95
N ILE A 84 -6.58 14.80 -7.69
CA ILE A 84 -7.86 15.33 -7.20
C ILE A 84 -7.59 16.73 -6.65
N ALA A 85 -8.17 17.74 -7.29
CA ALA A 85 -8.00 19.15 -6.94
C ALA A 85 -9.13 19.66 -6.01
N ALA A 86 -10.30 19.05 -6.09
CA ALA A 86 -11.43 19.33 -5.22
C ALA A 86 -12.36 18.11 -5.17
N THR A 87 -13.09 17.97 -4.07
CA THR A 87 -14.21 17.03 -3.93
C THR A 87 -15.45 17.81 -3.54
N GLY A 88 -16.63 17.28 -3.81
CA GLY A 88 -17.87 17.97 -3.51
C GLY A 88 -19.08 17.08 -3.56
N THR A 89 -20.22 17.68 -3.18
CA THR A 89 -21.52 17.04 -3.25
C THR A 89 -22.37 17.77 -4.28
N VAL A 90 -23.01 17.04 -5.19
CA VAL A 90 -23.99 17.61 -6.11
C VAL A 90 -25.19 18.10 -5.30
N ILE A 91 -25.52 19.39 -5.41
CA ILE A 91 -26.62 20.01 -4.65
C ILE A 91 -27.87 20.21 -5.51
N ALA A 92 -27.71 20.40 -6.82
CA ALA A 92 -28.81 20.53 -7.76
C ALA A 92 -28.38 20.18 -9.18
N ASN A 93 -29.32 19.67 -9.97
CA ASN A 93 -29.15 19.44 -11.40
C ASN A 93 -30.47 19.75 -12.11
N VAL A 94 -30.44 20.66 -13.08
CA VAL A 94 -31.65 21.10 -13.81
C VAL A 94 -32.02 20.15 -14.95
N GLY A 95 -31.20 19.14 -15.23
CA GLY A 95 -31.47 18.11 -16.24
C GLY A 95 -31.18 18.55 -17.67
N ASP A 96 -30.48 19.66 -17.87
CA ASP A 96 -30.08 20.17 -19.19
C ASP A 96 -29.00 19.32 -19.86
N GLY A 97 -28.32 18.45 -19.10
CA GLY A 97 -27.21 17.63 -19.58
C GLY A 97 -25.92 18.42 -19.80
N ILE A 98 -25.82 19.60 -19.21
CA ILE A 98 -24.70 20.53 -19.36
C ILE A 98 -24.08 20.83 -18.01
N ARG A 99 -24.89 21.22 -17.01
CA ARG A 99 -24.38 21.73 -15.73
C ARG A 99 -24.95 20.99 -14.52
N ALA A 100 -24.07 20.70 -13.57
CA ALA A 100 -24.45 20.28 -12.22
C ALA A 100 -23.96 21.33 -11.21
N ASN A 101 -24.81 21.73 -10.27
CA ASN A 101 -24.41 22.60 -9.16
C ASN A 101 -23.80 21.74 -8.05
N VAL A 102 -22.66 22.18 -7.53
CA VAL A 102 -21.82 21.40 -6.63
C VAL A 102 -21.36 22.28 -5.48
N GLU A 103 -21.51 21.77 -4.26
CA GLU A 103 -20.82 22.32 -3.11
C GLU A 103 -19.40 21.72 -3.05
N TRP A 104 -18.41 22.52 -3.45
CA TRP A 104 -17.02 22.11 -3.55
C TRP A 104 -16.25 22.35 -2.24
N THR A 105 -15.40 21.39 -1.91
CA THR A 105 -14.31 21.48 -0.94
C THR A 105 -12.99 21.39 -1.70
N ARG A 106 -12.23 22.48 -1.68
CA ARG A 106 -10.91 22.56 -2.32
C ARG A 106 -9.88 21.74 -1.53
N GLU A 107 -9.06 20.99 -2.26
CA GLU A 107 -7.86 20.38 -1.69
C GLU A 107 -6.75 21.44 -1.60
N PRO A 108 -6.12 21.66 -0.42
CA PRO A 108 -5.02 22.61 -0.28
C PRO A 108 -3.86 22.29 -1.24
N GLU A 109 -3.59 20.99 -1.42
CA GLU A 109 -2.66 20.47 -2.41
C GLU A 109 -3.33 19.32 -3.18
N PRO A 110 -3.32 19.32 -4.53
CA PRO A 110 -3.93 18.25 -5.31
C PRO A 110 -3.29 16.88 -5.01
N ARG A 111 -4.13 15.90 -4.64
CA ARG A 111 -3.65 14.56 -4.25
C ARG A 111 -3.55 13.66 -5.48
N VAL A 112 -2.35 13.14 -5.75
CA VAL A 112 -2.07 12.36 -6.96
C VAL A 112 -2.48 10.90 -6.82
N TRP A 113 -3.24 10.42 -7.80
CA TRP A 113 -3.66 9.04 -7.99
C TRP A 113 -3.06 8.44 -9.27
N SER A 114 -2.62 7.19 -9.20
CA SER A 114 -1.66 6.57 -10.12
C SER A 114 -2.16 5.30 -10.80
N PHE A 115 -3.19 4.64 -10.27
CA PHE A 115 -3.68 3.36 -10.79
C PHE A 115 -5.07 3.51 -11.38
N TYR A 116 -5.53 2.60 -12.24
CA TYR A 116 -6.92 2.66 -12.76
C TYR A 116 -7.31 4.06 -13.29
N THR A 117 -6.39 4.80 -13.88
CA THR A 117 -6.63 6.20 -14.27
C THR A 117 -7.47 6.27 -15.55
N ASN A 118 -8.43 7.19 -15.57
CA ASN A 118 -9.28 7.41 -16.74
C ASN A 118 -9.37 8.91 -17.04
N PHE A 119 -8.99 9.28 -18.26
CA PHE A 119 -8.92 10.68 -18.71
C PHE A 119 -10.18 11.14 -19.45
N ARG A 120 -11.23 10.29 -19.55
CA ARG A 120 -12.54 10.68 -20.06
C ARG A 120 -13.09 11.89 -19.31
N LEU A 121 -13.81 12.77 -20.01
CA LEU A 121 -14.32 14.02 -19.46
C LEU A 121 -15.11 13.82 -18.16
N ILE A 122 -16.07 12.88 -18.21
CA ILE A 122 -16.85 12.42 -17.07
C ILE A 122 -16.57 10.94 -16.90
N TRP A 123 -16.30 10.54 -15.67
CA TRP A 123 -16.08 9.16 -15.31
C TRP A 123 -16.95 8.79 -14.11
N LYS A 124 -17.94 7.95 -14.36
CA LYS A 124 -18.82 7.38 -13.33
C LYS A 124 -18.12 6.17 -12.72
N VAL A 125 -18.01 6.14 -11.40
CA VAL A 125 -17.44 5.03 -10.63
C VAL A 125 -18.53 4.52 -9.68
N VAL A 126 -18.78 3.21 -9.76
CA VAL A 126 -19.75 2.52 -8.90
C VAL A 126 -18.95 1.41 -8.20
N PRO A 127 -18.55 1.62 -6.94
CA PRO A 127 -17.83 0.59 -6.17
C PRO A 127 -18.58 -0.75 -6.23
N SER A 128 -17.82 -1.84 -6.36
CA SER A 128 -18.39 -3.18 -6.29
C SER A 128 -19.05 -3.41 -4.94
N VAL A 129 -20.11 -4.23 -4.92
CA VAL A 129 -20.73 -4.72 -3.67
C VAL A 129 -19.91 -5.88 -3.07
N SER A 130 -18.87 -6.34 -3.77
CA SER A 130 -17.98 -7.38 -3.25
C SER A 130 -17.17 -6.88 -2.05
N SER A 131 -16.91 -7.78 -1.11
CA SER A 131 -15.91 -7.60 -0.05
C SER A 131 -14.47 -7.57 -0.57
N ASP A 132 -14.27 -8.06 -1.80
CA ASP A 132 -12.95 -8.07 -2.42
C ASP A 132 -12.53 -6.67 -2.81
N PRO A 133 -11.34 -6.25 -2.43
CA PRO A 133 -11.00 -4.87 -2.65
C PRO A 133 -10.51 -4.63 -4.09
N ASP A 134 -11.12 -3.62 -4.72
CA ASP A 134 -10.90 -3.27 -6.12
C ASP A 134 -10.40 -1.83 -6.28
N PHE A 135 -9.86 -1.51 -7.46
CA PHE A 135 -9.36 -0.18 -7.75
C PHE A 135 -10.45 0.90 -7.70
N GLN A 136 -11.73 0.52 -7.87
CA GLN A 136 -12.86 1.45 -7.86
C GLN A 136 -13.11 1.97 -6.43
N SER A 137 -13.24 1.04 -5.48
CA SER A 137 -13.45 1.33 -4.06
C SER A 137 -12.24 2.08 -3.49
N ALA A 138 -11.03 1.70 -3.90
CA ALA A 138 -9.82 2.37 -3.47
C ALA A 138 -9.69 3.80 -3.99
N LEU A 139 -10.04 4.04 -5.26
CA LEU A 139 -10.09 5.39 -5.81
C LEU A 139 -11.14 6.24 -5.08
N VAL A 140 -12.31 5.69 -4.78
CA VAL A 140 -13.35 6.39 -4.01
C VAL A 140 -12.85 6.74 -2.61
N ALA A 141 -12.27 5.78 -1.89
CA ALA A 141 -11.71 6.01 -0.56
C ALA A 141 -10.56 7.04 -0.58
N PHE A 142 -9.70 6.97 -1.59
CA PHE A 142 -8.67 7.98 -1.82
C PHE A 142 -9.29 9.36 -2.03
N ALA A 143 -10.18 9.50 -3.02
CA ALA A 143 -10.73 10.79 -3.39
C ALA A 143 -11.57 11.40 -2.27
N PHE A 144 -12.56 10.68 -1.75
CA PHE A 144 -13.59 11.25 -0.88
C PHE A 144 -13.34 11.04 0.61
N ASN A 145 -12.55 10.03 0.99
CA ASN A 145 -12.26 9.74 2.40
C ASN A 145 -10.85 10.15 2.81
N HIS A 146 -10.00 10.65 1.90
CA HIS A 146 -8.59 10.94 2.16
C HIS A 146 -7.77 9.73 2.62
N GLU A 147 -8.10 8.54 2.12
CA GLU A 147 -7.24 7.37 2.34
C GLU A 147 -5.98 7.42 1.47
N PRO A 148 -4.84 6.88 1.95
CA PRO A 148 -3.60 6.85 1.17
C PRO A 148 -3.70 5.89 -0.02
N GLN A 149 -2.99 6.21 -1.09
CA GLN A 149 -2.81 5.28 -2.21
C GLN A 149 -1.77 4.20 -1.85
N ARG A 150 -2.16 2.93 -1.97
CA ARG A 150 -1.32 1.77 -1.59
C ARG A 150 -0.44 1.24 -2.73
N VAL A 151 0.55 2.05 -3.10
CA VAL A 151 1.34 1.93 -4.34
C VAL A 151 1.84 0.52 -4.65
N TYR A 152 2.51 -0.16 -3.71
CA TYR A 152 3.20 -1.43 -3.99
C TYR A 152 2.24 -2.60 -4.10
N SER A 153 1.29 -2.68 -3.18
CA SER A 153 0.12 -3.55 -3.28
C SER A 153 -0.63 -3.41 -4.62
N TRP A 154 -0.83 -2.18 -5.09
CA TRP A 154 -1.49 -1.92 -6.36
C TRP A 154 -0.63 -2.24 -7.58
N LEU A 155 0.70 -2.15 -7.48
CA LEU A 155 1.61 -2.61 -8.55
C LEU A 155 1.58 -4.13 -8.70
N ALA A 156 1.64 -4.85 -7.57
CA ALA A 156 1.52 -6.31 -7.55
C ALA A 156 0.20 -6.76 -8.18
N LEU A 157 -0.92 -6.11 -7.82
CA LEU A 157 -2.22 -6.38 -8.45
C LEU A 157 -2.27 -5.91 -9.92
N ARG A 158 -1.75 -4.74 -10.26
CA ARG A 158 -1.73 -4.22 -11.64
C ARG A 158 -1.03 -5.19 -12.58
N ASP A 159 0.10 -5.76 -12.17
CA ASP A 159 0.83 -6.69 -13.03
C ASP A 159 0.06 -8.02 -13.18
N LEU A 160 -0.66 -8.46 -12.15
CA LEU A 160 -1.67 -9.53 -12.24
C LEU A 160 -2.77 -9.22 -13.28
N TRP A 161 -3.39 -8.04 -13.22
CA TRP A 161 -4.48 -7.66 -14.14
C TRP A 161 -3.99 -7.45 -15.57
N ARG A 162 -2.80 -6.88 -15.76
CA ARG A 162 -2.16 -6.71 -17.07
C ARG A 162 -1.88 -8.05 -17.73
N ASN A 163 -1.43 -9.04 -16.96
CA ASN A 163 -1.10 -10.37 -17.47
C ASN A 163 -2.35 -11.17 -17.83
N ARG A 164 -3.40 -11.10 -17.00
CA ARG A 164 -4.76 -11.62 -17.29
C ARG A 164 -5.32 -11.05 -18.60
N ALA A 165 -5.30 -9.73 -18.75
CA ALA A 165 -5.81 -9.05 -19.93
C ALA A 165 -5.06 -9.38 -21.23
N GLN A 166 -3.84 -9.92 -21.13
CA GLN A 166 -3.01 -10.31 -22.28
C GLN A 166 -3.03 -11.81 -22.58
N ASN A 167 -3.88 -12.62 -21.91
CA ASN A 167 -3.94 -14.08 -22.07
C ASN A 167 -2.56 -14.78 -21.93
N ARG A 168 -1.61 -14.18 -21.21
CA ARG A 168 -0.28 -14.79 -20.99
C ARG A 168 -0.36 -16.07 -20.14
N GLU A 169 -1.50 -16.30 -19.49
CA GLU A 169 -1.89 -17.52 -18.77
C GLU A 169 -1.77 -18.79 -19.64
N GLN A 170 -1.94 -18.69 -20.97
CA GLN A 170 -1.83 -19.85 -21.88
C GLN A 170 -0.39 -20.15 -22.34
N SER A 171 0.59 -19.27 -22.04
CA SER A 171 1.97 -19.40 -22.51
C SER A 171 2.92 -20.08 -21.52
N GLY A 172 2.43 -20.49 -20.34
CA GLY A 172 3.23 -21.22 -19.33
C GLY A 172 4.28 -20.37 -18.61
N SER A 173 4.27 -19.05 -18.76
CA SER A 173 5.28 -18.15 -18.19
C SER A 173 4.94 -17.58 -16.80
N LEU A 174 3.82 -18.00 -16.18
CA LEU A 174 3.38 -17.59 -14.84
C LEU A 174 2.44 -18.63 -14.22
N ARG A 175 2.49 -18.78 -12.88
CA ARG A 175 1.57 -19.57 -12.05
C ARG A 175 0.19 -18.90 -11.98
N ALA A 176 -0.66 -19.15 -12.98
CA ALA A 176 -2.06 -18.66 -13.02
C ALA A 176 -2.94 -19.25 -11.90
N ASP A 177 -2.41 -20.23 -11.18
CA ASP A 177 -3.03 -20.99 -10.11
C ASP A 177 -2.91 -20.30 -8.74
N VAL A 178 -2.08 -19.26 -8.55
CA VAL A 178 -1.95 -18.58 -7.25
C VAL A 178 -3.06 -17.54 -7.03
N ASP A 179 -3.82 -17.68 -5.94
CA ASP A 179 -4.82 -16.68 -5.53
C ASP A 179 -4.17 -15.54 -4.74
N PHE A 180 -3.97 -14.37 -5.36
CA PHE A 180 -3.33 -13.23 -4.69
C PHE A 180 -4.21 -12.52 -3.65
N THR A 181 -5.50 -12.84 -3.57
CA THR A 181 -6.36 -12.29 -2.50
C THR A 181 -5.91 -12.76 -1.11
N GLN A 182 -5.20 -13.91 -1.04
CA GLN A 182 -4.59 -14.40 0.19
C GLN A 182 -3.51 -13.44 0.77
N PHE A 183 -3.02 -12.48 -0.02
CA PHE A 183 -2.02 -11.48 0.37
C PHE A 183 -2.60 -10.08 0.63
N VAL A 184 -3.92 -9.91 0.67
CA VAL A 184 -4.57 -8.61 0.97
C VAL A 184 -4.16 -8.06 2.34
N TRP A 185 -3.71 -8.91 3.26
CA TRP A 185 -3.10 -8.47 4.53
C TRP A 185 -1.95 -7.50 4.35
N ALA A 186 -1.21 -7.55 3.24
CA ALA A 186 -0.07 -6.67 2.99
C ALA A 186 -0.49 -5.19 3.01
N TRP A 187 -1.76 -4.90 2.71
CA TRP A 187 -2.30 -3.54 2.74
C TRP A 187 -2.36 -2.97 4.14
N PHE A 188 -2.76 -3.81 5.09
CA PHE A 188 -2.79 -3.45 6.50
C PHE A 188 -1.37 -3.16 7.01
N PHE A 189 -0.41 -3.99 6.61
CA PHE A 189 0.99 -3.86 7.00
C PHE A 189 1.63 -2.62 6.39
N GLU A 190 1.36 -2.32 5.12
CA GLU A 190 1.80 -1.08 4.48
C GLU A 190 1.21 0.16 5.19
N ASP A 191 -0.11 0.21 5.42
CA ASP A 191 -0.76 1.35 6.08
C ASP A 191 -0.21 1.55 7.51
N ALA A 192 -0.04 0.46 8.25
CA ALA A 192 0.62 0.48 9.55
C ALA A 192 2.04 1.05 9.44
N SER A 193 2.82 0.62 8.45
CA SER A 193 4.22 1.04 8.30
C SER A 193 4.35 2.48 7.87
N PHE A 194 3.52 2.96 6.93
CA PHE A 194 3.45 4.36 6.56
C PHE A 194 3.09 5.24 7.77
N LYS A 195 2.13 4.80 8.59
CA LYS A 195 1.77 5.54 9.80
C LYS A 195 2.89 5.53 10.84
N LEU A 196 3.55 4.39 11.03
CA LEU A 196 4.69 4.27 11.94
C LEU A 196 5.85 5.19 11.55
N ARG A 197 6.04 5.53 10.26
CA ARG A 197 7.09 6.49 9.86
C ARG A 197 6.94 7.86 10.50
N GLU A 198 5.73 8.27 10.88
CA GLU A 198 5.54 9.53 11.63
C GLU A 198 6.24 9.49 13.00
N PHE A 199 6.46 8.29 13.56
CA PHE A 199 7.09 8.07 14.87
C PHE A 199 8.61 7.88 14.78
N VAL A 200 9.20 8.10 13.60
CA VAL A 200 10.65 8.33 13.49
C VAL A 200 11.04 9.56 14.30
N ASP A 201 10.14 10.56 14.41
CA ASP A 201 10.30 11.65 15.37
C ASP A 201 10.02 11.14 16.80
N PRO A 202 11.02 11.14 17.69
CA PRO A 202 10.86 10.65 19.06
C PRO A 202 9.83 11.47 19.88
N THR A 203 9.57 12.73 19.50
CA THR A 203 8.55 13.56 20.14
C THR A 203 7.15 12.99 19.90
N ILE A 204 6.85 12.65 18.64
CA ILE A 204 5.56 12.07 18.26
C ILE A 204 5.45 10.65 18.83
N ARG A 205 6.53 9.88 18.75
CA ARG A 205 6.61 8.53 19.32
C ARG A 205 6.31 8.50 20.81
N ASN A 206 6.94 9.36 21.61
CA ASN A 206 6.72 9.43 23.05
C ASN A 206 5.28 9.84 23.43
N GLN A 207 4.66 10.70 22.63
CA GLN A 207 3.25 11.08 22.83
C GLN A 207 2.27 9.92 22.56
N SER A 208 2.70 8.90 21.81
CA SER A 208 1.86 7.77 21.40
C SER A 208 1.93 6.55 22.35
N LEU A 209 2.81 6.55 23.37
CA LEU A 209 3.07 5.39 24.23
C LEU A 209 1.80 4.75 24.82
N SER A 210 0.86 5.57 25.29
CA SER A 210 -0.40 5.10 25.88
C SER A 210 -1.29 4.35 24.87
N ALA A 211 -1.21 4.70 23.58
CA ALA A 211 -1.95 4.01 22.53
C ALA A 211 -1.44 2.58 22.32
N PHE A 212 -0.18 2.30 22.64
CA PHE A 212 0.45 0.98 22.50
C PHE A 212 0.51 0.16 23.80
N GLU A 213 0.08 0.69 24.94
CA GLU A 213 0.15 -0.03 26.24
C GLU A 213 -0.58 -1.38 26.19
N GLY A 214 -1.72 -1.45 25.49
CA GLY A 214 -2.50 -2.68 25.31
C GLY A 214 -1.85 -3.73 24.39
N LEU A 215 -0.78 -3.36 23.67
CA LEU A 215 -0.04 -4.22 22.75
C LEU A 215 1.33 -4.61 23.30
N LEU A 216 2.05 -3.63 23.85
CA LEU A 216 3.44 -3.74 24.27
C LEU A 216 3.61 -3.84 25.80
N GLY A 217 2.55 -3.56 26.56
CA GLY A 217 2.65 -3.28 27.99
C GLY A 217 3.16 -1.85 28.26
N ARG A 218 3.44 -1.54 29.53
CA ARG A 218 4.02 -0.26 29.90
C ARG A 218 5.48 -0.20 29.49
N VAL A 219 5.77 0.65 28.51
CA VAL A 219 7.10 0.87 27.95
C VAL A 219 7.46 2.35 28.02
N THR A 220 8.74 2.67 28.13
CA THR A 220 9.25 4.05 28.08
C THR A 220 9.61 4.49 26.66
N ASP A 221 9.86 3.52 25.78
CA ASP A 221 10.05 3.70 24.34
C ASP A 221 9.74 2.36 23.62
N TYR A 222 9.67 2.37 22.29
CA TYR A 222 9.46 1.18 21.47
C TYR A 222 10.08 1.32 20.08
N ASP A 223 10.42 0.20 19.47
CA ASP A 223 10.89 0.11 18.09
C ASP A 223 9.77 -0.35 17.13
N PRO A 224 9.86 -0.05 15.81
CA PRO A 224 8.78 -0.32 14.87
C PRO A 224 8.57 -1.83 14.65
N PHE A 225 9.63 -2.63 14.76
CA PHE A 225 9.56 -4.08 14.54
C PHE A 225 8.96 -4.81 15.75
N THR A 226 9.16 -4.32 16.96
CA THR A 226 8.45 -4.82 18.16
C THR A 226 6.96 -4.47 18.11
N VAL A 227 6.60 -3.28 17.60
CA VAL A 227 5.19 -2.96 17.30
C VAL A 227 4.64 -3.97 16.29
N MET A 228 5.32 -4.20 15.17
CA MET A 228 4.89 -5.17 14.15
C MET A 228 4.86 -6.62 14.64
N ALA A 229 5.80 -7.03 15.49
CA ALA A 229 5.80 -8.34 16.12
C ALA A 229 4.61 -8.53 17.04
N SER A 230 3.97 -7.45 17.53
CA SER A 230 2.85 -7.56 18.45
C SER A 230 1.65 -8.30 17.86
N TRP A 231 1.50 -8.43 16.54
CA TRP A 231 0.47 -9.26 15.89
C TRP A 231 1.02 -10.38 14.98
N ASN A 232 2.33 -10.66 15.04
CA ASN A 232 3.02 -11.61 14.14
C ASN A 232 3.91 -12.61 14.90
N ARG A 233 3.44 -13.12 16.03
CA ARG A 233 4.15 -14.17 16.79
C ARG A 233 3.69 -15.55 16.41
N GLN A 234 4.61 -16.51 16.39
CA GLN A 234 4.35 -17.94 16.12
C GLN A 234 3.28 -18.55 17.04
N SER A 235 3.17 -18.05 18.27
CA SER A 235 2.19 -18.52 19.25
C SER A 235 0.77 -18.02 19.00
N PHE A 236 0.54 -17.14 18.03
CA PHE A 236 -0.78 -16.57 17.76
C PHE A 236 -1.47 -17.31 16.61
N ASP A 237 -2.69 -17.77 16.87
CA ASP A 237 -3.60 -18.21 15.82
C ASP A 237 -4.18 -17.00 15.05
N VAL A 238 -4.96 -17.27 14.00
CA VAL A 238 -5.55 -16.24 13.14
C VAL A 238 -6.45 -15.28 13.92
N ASP A 239 -7.21 -15.76 14.90
CA ASP A 239 -8.13 -14.92 15.70
C ASP A 239 -7.36 -14.00 16.64
N MET A 240 -6.31 -14.51 17.30
CA MET A 240 -5.40 -13.70 18.11
C MET A 240 -4.70 -12.64 17.28
N ARG A 241 -4.24 -12.98 16.07
CA ARG A 241 -3.61 -12.00 15.15
C ARG A 241 -4.62 -10.94 14.71
N ARG A 242 -5.88 -11.31 14.47
CA ARG A 242 -6.97 -10.36 14.15
C ARG A 242 -7.31 -9.42 15.31
N ASP A 243 -7.46 -9.93 16.54
CA ASP A 243 -7.69 -9.10 17.74
C ASP A 243 -6.57 -8.07 17.91
N ARG A 244 -5.33 -8.52 17.75
CA ARG A 244 -4.17 -7.64 17.89
C ARG A 244 -4.04 -6.64 16.74
N ALA A 245 -4.33 -7.06 15.51
CA ALA A 245 -4.43 -6.14 14.37
C ALA A 245 -5.50 -5.07 14.59
N MET A 246 -6.62 -5.40 15.26
CA MET A 246 -7.63 -4.41 15.65
C MET A 246 -7.07 -3.37 16.62
N ARG A 247 -6.34 -3.80 17.64
CA ARG A 247 -5.68 -2.86 18.59
C ARG A 247 -4.64 -1.99 17.88
N VAL A 248 -3.89 -2.54 16.93
CA VAL A 248 -2.93 -1.79 16.11
C VAL A 248 -3.63 -0.76 15.25
N LYS A 249 -4.73 -1.16 14.61
CA LYS A 249 -5.60 -0.25 13.85
C LYS A 249 -6.10 0.90 14.71
N ASP A 250 -6.53 0.62 15.94
CA ASP A 250 -7.01 1.65 16.86
C ASP A 250 -5.89 2.55 17.39
N ALA A 251 -4.71 2.00 17.65
CA ALA A 251 -3.54 2.76 18.12
C ALA A 251 -3.03 3.71 17.03
N LEU A 252 -2.92 3.21 15.80
CA LEU A 252 -2.42 3.95 14.63
C LEU A 252 -3.50 4.75 13.89
N LYS A 253 -4.79 4.58 14.26
CA LYS A 253 -5.95 5.15 13.57
C LYS A 253 -6.02 4.77 12.09
N LEU A 254 -5.69 3.51 11.77
CA LEU A 254 -5.71 2.99 10.40
C LEU A 254 -7.13 2.89 9.86
N ARG A 255 -7.27 2.97 8.54
CA ARG A 255 -8.57 2.83 7.86
C ARG A 255 -8.68 1.51 7.11
N THR A 256 -7.57 0.87 6.78
CA THR A 256 -7.51 -0.49 6.19
C THR A 256 -8.42 -1.49 6.90
N PRO A 257 -9.17 -2.34 6.17
CA PRO A 257 -9.86 -3.47 6.78
C PRO A 257 -8.86 -4.40 7.48
N LEU A 258 -9.35 -5.17 8.45
CA LEU A 258 -8.50 -6.13 9.15
C LEU A 258 -8.15 -7.31 8.25
N PRO A 259 -6.91 -7.83 8.29
CA PRO A 259 -6.54 -9.04 7.59
C PRO A 259 -7.43 -10.23 7.95
N GLU A 260 -7.98 -10.93 6.96
CA GLU A 260 -8.74 -12.20 7.17
C GLU A 260 -7.85 -13.43 7.16
N HIS A 261 -6.74 -13.34 6.44
CA HIS A 261 -5.73 -14.39 6.33
C HIS A 261 -4.35 -13.77 6.49
N PHE A 262 -3.36 -14.61 6.80
CA PHE A 262 -1.98 -14.20 7.00
C PHE A 262 -0.99 -15.13 6.27
N ALA A 263 -1.45 -15.80 5.21
CA ALA A 263 -0.60 -16.65 4.39
C ALA A 263 0.55 -15.83 3.79
N GLY A 264 1.79 -16.31 3.95
CA GLY A 264 2.97 -15.59 3.49
C GLY A 264 3.43 -14.46 4.42
N VAL A 265 2.92 -14.40 5.65
CA VAL A 265 3.47 -13.51 6.70
C VAL A 265 4.40 -14.31 7.59
N ALA A 266 5.70 -14.04 7.50
CA ALA A 266 6.66 -14.62 8.43
C ALA A 266 6.35 -14.22 9.88
N THR A 267 6.68 -15.10 10.82
CA THR A 267 6.43 -14.89 12.25
C THR A 267 7.73 -14.99 13.04
N VAL A 268 7.77 -14.30 14.17
CA VAL A 268 8.87 -14.41 15.14
C VAL A 268 8.44 -15.20 16.37
N ASP A 269 9.41 -15.68 17.13
CA ASP A 269 9.11 -16.42 18.36
C ASP A 269 8.41 -15.55 19.42
N GLY A 270 7.82 -16.21 20.42
CA GLY A 270 7.04 -15.57 21.48
C GLY A 270 7.85 -14.67 22.44
N ASN A 271 9.18 -14.77 22.45
CA ASN A 271 10.09 -14.01 23.32
C ASN A 271 10.95 -12.99 22.55
N SER A 272 10.95 -13.06 21.21
CA SER A 272 11.65 -12.16 20.32
C SER A 272 11.19 -10.73 20.58
N ARG A 273 12.15 -9.89 20.97
CA ARG A 273 12.04 -8.44 21.02
C ARG A 273 13.21 -7.89 20.22
N PHE A 274 12.92 -6.99 19.29
CA PHE A 274 13.96 -6.40 18.45
C PHE A 274 14.84 -5.45 19.28
N CYS A 275 14.27 -4.77 20.27
CA CYS A 275 15.02 -4.18 21.37
C CYS A 275 14.57 -4.72 22.73
N THR A 276 15.50 -4.87 23.67
CA THR A 276 15.13 -4.98 25.08
C THR A 276 14.40 -3.69 25.46
N VAL A 277 13.15 -3.79 25.92
CA VAL A 277 12.42 -2.66 26.50
C VAL A 277 13.15 -2.26 27.78
N SER A 278 14.22 -1.50 27.62
CA SER A 278 15.01 -0.98 28.71
C SER A 278 14.24 0.20 29.28
N PRO A 279 14.07 0.30 30.60
CA PRO A 279 13.59 1.52 31.24
C PRO A 279 14.59 2.70 31.10
N ASN A 280 15.70 2.50 30.35
CA ASN A 280 16.64 3.55 30.01
C ASN A 280 16.14 4.36 28.79
N PRO A 281 15.76 5.63 28.96
CA PRO A 281 15.34 6.50 27.86
C PRO A 281 16.49 6.86 26.88
N ASP A 282 17.74 6.51 27.20
CA ASP A 282 18.91 6.71 26.33
C ASP A 282 19.31 5.43 25.55
N ALA A 283 18.39 4.46 25.39
CA ALA A 283 18.66 3.20 24.70
C ALA A 283 18.93 3.42 23.20
N VAL A 284 20.21 3.47 22.83
CA VAL A 284 20.70 3.64 21.45
C VAL A 284 20.11 2.61 20.49
N GLU A 285 19.73 1.42 20.99
CA GLU A 285 19.17 0.34 20.19
C GLU A 285 17.83 0.69 19.53
N VAL A 286 16.96 1.43 20.24
CA VAL A 286 15.64 1.83 19.70
C VAL A 286 15.82 2.76 18.49
N GLU A 287 16.71 3.73 18.61
CA GLU A 287 17.03 4.66 17.52
C GLU A 287 17.70 3.96 16.33
N VAL A 288 18.55 2.96 16.58
CA VAL A 288 19.14 2.14 15.50
C VAL A 288 18.07 1.41 14.70
N LEU A 289 17.05 0.86 15.37
CA LEU A 289 15.94 0.15 14.72
C LEU A 289 15.00 1.09 13.96
N TRP A 290 14.69 2.26 14.51
CA TRP A 290 13.96 3.31 13.77
C TRP A 290 14.75 3.81 12.55
N ARG A 291 16.07 3.95 12.67
CA ARG A 291 16.92 4.39 11.55
C ARG A 291 16.94 3.39 10.40
N VAL A 292 17.08 2.09 10.66
CA VAL A 292 17.02 1.08 9.57
C VAL A 292 15.62 0.98 8.97
N PHE A 293 14.56 1.12 9.79
CA PHE A 293 13.18 1.16 9.30
C PHE A 293 12.99 2.34 8.34
N ASP A 294 13.38 3.56 8.72
CA ASP A 294 13.24 4.72 7.84
C ASP A 294 14.15 4.66 6.60
N ALA A 295 15.40 4.21 6.78
CA ALA A 295 16.35 4.05 5.68
C ALA A 295 15.88 3.02 4.64
N ALA A 296 15.13 2.00 5.05
CA ALA A 296 14.48 1.06 4.13
C ALA A 296 13.49 1.78 3.21
N PHE A 297 12.68 2.70 3.74
CA PHE A 297 11.81 3.54 2.93
C PHE A 297 12.60 4.56 2.09
N GLU A 298 13.68 5.15 2.60
CA GLU A 298 14.49 6.06 1.77
C GLU A 298 15.12 5.31 0.57
N TYR A 299 15.64 4.10 0.79
CA TYR A 299 16.13 3.22 -0.27
C TYR A 299 15.07 2.87 -1.31
N LEU A 300 13.83 2.60 -0.90
CA LEU A 300 12.74 2.24 -1.81
C LEU A 300 12.09 3.45 -2.52
N PHE A 301 12.06 4.63 -1.89
CA PHE A 301 11.24 5.77 -2.34
C PHE A 301 12.02 7.02 -2.77
N ARG A 302 13.28 7.22 -2.36
CA ARG A 302 13.95 8.52 -2.46
C ARG A 302 15.33 8.51 -3.11
N LEU A 303 15.30 9.03 -4.34
CA LEU A 303 16.37 9.46 -5.25
C LEU A 303 17.10 10.78 -4.85
N HIS A 304 16.97 11.28 -3.61
CA HIS A 304 17.32 12.69 -3.27
C HIS A 304 18.35 12.91 -2.14
N GLY A 305 19.08 11.87 -1.72
CA GLY A 305 20.30 11.99 -0.91
C GLY A 305 21.52 11.36 -1.62
N PRO A 306 22.76 11.63 -1.18
CA PRO A 306 23.92 10.87 -1.66
C PRO A 306 23.80 9.41 -1.22
N ASP A 307 23.49 8.54 -2.19
CA ASP A 307 23.51 7.06 -2.09
C ASP A 307 22.59 6.45 -1.00
N PRO A 308 21.25 6.48 -1.18
CA PRO A 308 20.30 5.86 -0.24
C PRO A 308 20.48 4.34 -0.09
N ARG A 309 21.12 3.68 -1.07
CA ARG A 309 21.48 2.25 -0.99
C ARG A 309 22.56 2.04 0.07
N GLN A 310 23.61 2.86 0.04
CA GLN A 310 24.69 2.81 1.03
C GLN A 310 24.18 3.16 2.44
N GLU A 311 23.31 4.18 2.57
CA GLU A 311 22.71 4.51 3.87
C GLU A 311 21.91 3.35 4.47
N PHE A 312 21.11 2.65 3.66
CA PHE A 312 20.38 1.47 4.11
C PHE A 312 21.31 0.33 4.52
N ILE A 313 22.37 0.06 3.76
CA ILE A 313 23.38 -0.96 4.10
C ILE A 313 24.00 -0.67 5.47
N GLU A 314 24.42 0.56 5.72
CA GLU A 314 25.03 0.94 7.00
C GLU A 314 24.05 0.90 8.17
N ALA A 315 22.79 1.30 7.95
CA ALA A 315 21.76 1.20 8.96
C ALA A 315 21.41 -0.26 9.28
N TYR A 316 21.36 -1.11 8.27
CA TYR A 316 21.16 -2.54 8.40
C TYR A 316 22.30 -3.18 9.20
N ASP A 317 23.57 -2.90 8.85
CA ASP A 317 24.74 -3.46 9.54
C ASP A 317 24.77 -3.11 11.03
N ARG A 318 24.34 -1.89 11.39
CA ARG A 318 24.20 -1.48 12.79
C ARG A 318 23.07 -2.23 13.49
N ALA A 319 21.92 -2.38 12.84
CA ALA A 319 20.75 -3.02 13.43
C ALA A 319 20.94 -4.53 13.60
N VAL A 320 21.52 -5.22 12.62
CA VAL A 320 21.71 -6.68 12.65
C VAL A 320 22.73 -7.10 13.73
N ALA A 321 23.67 -6.20 14.07
CA ALA A 321 24.65 -6.40 15.14
C ALA A 321 24.08 -6.25 16.55
N LEU A 322 22.84 -5.76 16.70
CA LEU A 322 22.21 -5.63 18.01
C LEU A 322 21.92 -7.02 18.64
N PRO A 323 22.11 -7.19 19.96
CA PRO A 323 21.82 -8.44 20.64
C PRO A 323 20.36 -8.86 20.45
N GLY A 324 20.14 -10.08 19.94
CA GLY A 324 18.79 -10.65 19.75
C GLY A 324 18.06 -10.23 18.47
N VAL A 325 18.66 -9.38 17.63
CA VAL A 325 18.08 -8.98 16.33
C VAL A 325 18.38 -10.02 15.25
N GLY A 326 19.64 -10.17 14.83
CA GLY A 326 20.06 -11.18 13.85
C GLY A 326 19.09 -11.32 12.66
N TRP A 327 18.69 -12.57 12.36
CA TRP A 327 17.76 -12.87 11.26
C TRP A 327 16.38 -12.21 11.38
N ASN A 328 15.94 -11.89 12.61
CA ASN A 328 14.63 -11.26 12.81
C ASN A 328 14.53 -9.91 12.10
N LEU A 329 15.66 -9.20 11.89
CA LEU A 329 15.66 -7.93 11.17
C LEU A 329 14.98 -8.05 9.79
N THR A 330 15.32 -9.09 9.04
CA THR A 330 14.75 -9.33 7.71
C THR A 330 13.26 -9.66 7.78
N THR A 331 12.81 -10.35 8.83
CA THR A 331 11.39 -10.56 9.12
C THR A 331 10.67 -9.24 9.39
N GLY A 332 11.27 -8.38 10.22
CA GLY A 332 10.76 -7.02 10.49
C GLY A 332 10.65 -6.16 9.23
N LEU A 333 11.68 -6.18 8.38
CA LEU A 333 11.69 -5.46 7.10
C LEU A 333 10.65 -6.01 6.12
N SER A 334 10.43 -7.33 6.11
CA SER A 334 9.36 -7.94 5.31
C SER A 334 7.96 -7.55 5.78
N TRP A 335 7.76 -7.26 7.07
CA TRP A 335 6.49 -6.68 7.52
C TRP A 335 6.35 -5.22 7.09
N ALA A 336 7.44 -4.45 7.17
CA ALA A 336 7.44 -3.04 6.84
C ALA A 336 7.09 -2.79 5.36
N THR A 337 7.70 -3.59 4.46
CA THR A 337 7.48 -3.49 3.01
C THR A 337 7.39 -4.89 2.39
N PRO A 338 6.24 -5.56 2.51
CA PRO A 338 6.07 -6.98 2.15
C PRO A 338 6.42 -7.35 0.71
N TRP A 339 6.30 -6.40 -0.21
CA TRP A 339 6.54 -6.64 -1.63
C TRP A 339 7.99 -6.42 -2.06
N GLU A 340 8.81 -5.80 -1.21
CA GLU A 340 10.15 -5.33 -1.59
C GLU A 340 11.26 -6.02 -0.78
N PHE A 341 10.94 -6.61 0.38
CA PHE A 341 11.91 -7.33 1.22
C PHE A 341 11.39 -8.72 1.62
N PRO A 342 12.11 -9.82 1.33
CA PRO A 342 11.78 -11.13 1.85
C PRO A 342 12.32 -11.30 3.29
N PRO A 343 11.61 -12.03 4.15
CA PRO A 343 12.19 -12.54 5.38
C PRO A 343 13.23 -13.59 5.04
N LEU A 344 14.24 -13.74 5.90
CA LEU A 344 15.22 -14.82 5.84
C LEU A 344 15.08 -15.74 7.05
N ASP A 345 13.84 -16.09 7.39
CA ASP A 345 13.56 -17.20 8.30
C ASP A 345 14.07 -18.54 7.73
N ARG A 346 14.01 -19.60 8.53
CA ARG A 346 14.64 -20.88 8.19
C ARG A 346 14.02 -21.50 6.95
N GLU A 347 12.70 -21.50 6.86
CA GLU A 347 11.92 -22.08 5.77
C GLU A 347 12.14 -21.30 4.48
N THR A 348 12.11 -19.97 4.54
CA THR A 348 12.33 -19.10 3.38
C THR A 348 13.76 -19.24 2.86
N ARG A 349 14.77 -19.29 3.73
CA ARG A 349 16.16 -19.56 3.33
C ARG A 349 16.34 -20.93 2.70
N ALA A 350 15.66 -21.96 3.22
CA ALA A 350 15.71 -23.31 2.64
C ALA A 350 15.18 -23.33 1.21
N LEU A 351 14.04 -22.69 0.96
CA LEU A 351 13.47 -22.61 -0.38
C LEU A 351 14.34 -21.79 -1.34
N ILE A 352 14.91 -20.67 -0.88
CA ILE A 352 15.85 -19.86 -1.70
C ILE A 352 17.09 -20.68 -2.04
N ALA A 353 17.69 -21.39 -1.07
CA ALA A 353 18.88 -22.20 -1.29
C ALA A 353 18.63 -23.38 -2.25
N GLU A 354 17.44 -23.98 -2.20
CA GLU A 354 17.02 -25.02 -3.14
C GLU A 354 16.94 -24.49 -4.58
N ARG A 355 16.33 -23.32 -4.78
CA ARG A 355 16.07 -22.76 -6.12
C ARG A 355 17.23 -21.98 -6.71
N TYR A 356 18.02 -21.35 -5.83
CA TYR A 356 19.08 -20.43 -6.18
C TYR A 356 20.34 -20.74 -5.34
N PRO A 357 20.95 -21.92 -5.55
CA PRO A 357 22.09 -22.38 -4.74
C PRO A 357 23.27 -21.40 -4.74
N ASP A 358 23.41 -20.60 -5.80
CA ASP A 358 24.49 -19.61 -5.94
C ASP A 358 24.22 -18.28 -5.19
N LEU A 359 22.97 -18.00 -4.79
CA LEU A 359 22.58 -16.73 -4.14
C LEU A 359 22.73 -16.75 -2.61
N LEU A 360 22.63 -17.94 -2.01
CA LEU A 360 22.90 -18.16 -0.59
C LEU A 360 24.10 -19.10 -0.47
N PRO A 361 25.35 -18.61 -0.67
CA PRO A 361 26.55 -19.45 -0.67
C PRO A 361 26.83 -20.14 0.68
N LEU A 362 25.94 -20.01 1.68
CA LEU A 362 26.15 -20.42 3.06
C LEU A 362 25.11 -21.43 3.57
N GLY A 363 24.13 -21.83 2.76
CA GLY A 363 23.09 -22.77 3.15
C GLY A 363 22.16 -22.25 4.27
N VAL A 364 21.24 -23.11 4.71
CA VAL A 364 20.19 -22.75 5.70
C VAL A 364 20.78 -22.32 7.06
N ASP A 365 21.95 -22.86 7.41
CA ASP A 365 22.65 -22.58 8.68
C ASP A 365 23.80 -21.56 8.52
N GLY A 366 23.82 -20.83 7.40
CA GLY A 366 24.80 -19.78 7.14
C GLY A 366 24.75 -18.62 8.15
N PRO A 367 25.83 -17.81 8.28
CA PRO A 367 25.82 -16.60 9.08
C PRO A 367 24.77 -15.61 8.57
N VAL A 368 24.31 -14.73 9.48
CA VAL A 368 23.43 -13.62 9.14
C VAL A 368 24.08 -12.76 8.06
N LEU A 369 23.32 -12.42 7.02
CA LEU A 369 23.81 -11.54 5.96
C LEU A 369 24.05 -10.14 6.51
N ASP A 370 25.13 -9.50 6.04
CA ASP A 370 25.34 -8.06 6.15
C ASP A 370 24.38 -7.30 5.21
N GLY A 371 24.31 -5.98 5.35
CA GLY A 371 23.42 -5.14 4.57
C GLY A 371 23.71 -5.25 3.08
N ALA A 372 24.99 -5.30 2.69
CA ALA A 372 25.37 -5.46 1.29
C ALA A 372 24.92 -6.81 0.72
N GLY A 373 25.04 -7.88 1.48
CA GLY A 373 24.58 -9.23 1.12
C GLY A 373 23.06 -9.31 1.04
N TYR A 374 22.35 -8.72 1.99
CA TYR A 374 20.89 -8.68 1.97
C TYR A 374 20.37 -7.89 0.77
N VAL A 375 20.92 -6.69 0.50
CA VAL A 375 20.56 -5.89 -0.67
C VAL A 375 20.83 -6.65 -1.98
N ARG A 376 22.00 -7.29 -2.13
CA ARG A 376 22.28 -8.10 -3.33
C ARG A 376 21.27 -9.23 -3.51
N LEU A 377 20.90 -9.93 -2.42
CA LEU A 377 19.90 -10.99 -2.46
C LEU A 377 18.54 -10.44 -2.89
N VAL A 378 18.10 -9.32 -2.30
CA VAL A 378 16.85 -8.65 -2.63
C VAL A 378 16.84 -8.23 -4.09
N GLU A 379 17.88 -7.54 -4.55
CA GLU A 379 18.04 -7.08 -5.95
C GLU A 379 18.00 -8.25 -6.93
N THR A 380 18.59 -9.39 -6.58
CA THR A 380 18.65 -10.57 -7.47
C THR A 380 17.34 -11.38 -7.48
N LEU A 381 16.68 -11.49 -6.33
CA LEU A 381 15.39 -12.18 -6.22
C LEU A 381 14.21 -11.28 -6.58
N HIS A 382 14.44 -9.97 -6.76
CA HIS A 382 13.34 -9.02 -6.86
C HIS A 382 12.40 -9.43 -7.99
N PRO A 383 11.08 -9.51 -7.74
CA PRO A 383 10.05 -9.86 -8.72
C PRO A 383 9.95 -8.95 -9.96
N ARG A 384 10.90 -8.05 -10.21
CA ARG A 384 10.91 -7.16 -11.38
C ARG A 384 11.62 -7.77 -12.59
N ASP A 385 12.37 -8.87 -12.40
CA ASP A 385 13.19 -9.50 -13.43
C ASP A 385 12.66 -10.86 -13.92
N PHE A 386 11.33 -11.04 -13.93
CA PHE A 386 10.70 -12.31 -14.36
C PHE A 386 11.21 -12.83 -15.70
N THR A 387 11.88 -13.97 -15.64
CA THR A 387 12.01 -14.90 -16.76
C THR A 387 10.93 -15.99 -16.62
N PRO A 388 10.49 -16.63 -17.72
CA PRO A 388 9.51 -17.72 -17.68
C PRO A 388 9.89 -18.90 -16.76
N GLN A 389 11.16 -18.98 -16.31
CA GLN A 389 11.66 -20.05 -15.45
C GLN A 389 11.59 -19.75 -13.95
N THR A 390 11.37 -18.50 -13.52
CA THR A 390 11.27 -18.14 -12.09
C THR A 390 9.82 -18.05 -11.64
N VAL A 391 9.37 -19.09 -10.93
CA VAL A 391 7.99 -19.36 -10.48
C VAL A 391 7.51 -18.42 -9.34
N LEU A 392 8.34 -17.48 -8.87
CA LEU A 392 8.08 -16.67 -7.67
C LEU A 392 7.45 -15.31 -7.98
N VAL A 393 6.12 -15.22 -7.96
CA VAL A 393 5.36 -14.03 -8.39
C VAL A 393 5.54 -12.81 -7.45
N SER A 394 5.89 -13.01 -6.18
CA SER A 394 6.12 -11.95 -5.19
C SER A 394 6.85 -12.50 -3.95
N PHE A 395 7.38 -11.63 -3.07
CA PHE A 395 7.94 -12.10 -1.79
C PHE A 395 6.88 -12.70 -0.84
N PRO A 396 5.65 -12.18 -0.71
CA PRO A 396 4.60 -12.86 0.05
C PRO A 396 4.30 -14.27 -0.49
N ALA A 397 4.34 -14.43 -1.83
CA ALA A 397 4.18 -15.74 -2.46
C ALA A 397 5.37 -16.68 -2.16
N LEU A 398 6.60 -16.17 -2.20
CA LEU A 398 7.79 -16.93 -1.80
C LEU A 398 7.64 -17.48 -0.37
N VAL A 399 7.20 -16.63 0.56
CA VAL A 399 7.01 -17.00 1.96
C VAL A 399 5.87 -18.01 2.11
N ALA A 400 4.71 -17.76 1.47
CA ALA A 400 3.59 -18.69 1.53
C ALA A 400 3.95 -20.07 0.96
N GLU A 401 4.79 -20.12 -0.08
CA GLU A 401 5.27 -21.39 -0.62
C GLU A 401 6.26 -22.08 0.33
N ALA A 402 7.22 -21.34 0.88
CA ALA A 402 8.19 -21.86 1.84
C ALA A 402 7.52 -22.47 3.08
N HIS A 403 6.44 -21.83 3.54
CA HIS A 403 5.65 -22.26 4.70
C HIS A 403 4.49 -23.21 4.34
N LYS A 404 4.32 -23.57 3.06
CA LYS A 404 3.24 -24.45 2.55
C LYS A 404 1.83 -23.91 2.83
N GLU A 405 1.68 -22.60 2.86
CA GLU A 405 0.43 -21.86 3.06
C GLU A 405 -0.20 -21.40 1.73
N MET A 406 0.49 -21.60 0.61
CA MET A 406 0.05 -21.17 -0.71
C MET A 406 -1.29 -21.82 -1.09
N VAL A 407 -2.33 -21.00 -1.22
CA VAL A 407 -3.60 -21.43 -1.81
C VAL A 407 -3.49 -21.36 -3.33
N VAL A 408 -3.76 -22.51 -3.95
CA VAL A 408 -3.72 -22.72 -5.38
C VAL A 408 -5.13 -23.01 -5.89
N SER A 409 -5.63 -22.19 -6.82
CA SER A 409 -6.88 -22.41 -7.54
C SER A 409 -6.74 -23.64 -8.45
N THR A 410 -7.57 -24.66 -8.23
CA THR A 410 -7.67 -25.87 -9.05
C THR A 410 -8.37 -25.65 -10.37
#